data_AF-A0A7K4EY60-F1
#
_entry.id   AF-A0A7K4EY60-F1
#
_cell.length_a   1.000
_cell.length_b   1.000
_cell.length_c   1.000
_cell.angle_alpha   90.00
_cell.angle_beta   90.00
_cell.angle_gamma   90.00
#
_symmetry.space_group_name_H-M   'P 1'
#
loop_
_entity.id
_entity.type
_entity.pdbx_description
1 polymer ?
#
loop_
_entity_poly.entity_id
_entity_poly.type
_entity_poly.pdbx_seq_one_letter_code
_entity_poly.pdbx_strand_id
1 'polypeptide(L)'
;VYTTTMESIMPDGKALQMGTSHFLGQNFSKPFEVKFADKDNVEHFAWQTSWGVSWRLIGAMIMVHGDDKGLVLPPKVAPMQVVIVPIFRNDEGKETVLPKVEEIRNELESKDIRVHVDDREGLSPGYKFNDWEMKGVPIRIEIGPKDIEKQSMVVAKRFNLEKISLRFTEIEKISIILDDIQIEMLKKAKEQAKNNTIDISDYSEFKSKMDKGGFFNSPWCGKLECEEKIKEETGAEIRVIPFDGNNTNKKCIYCQETSVSIPIFARGY
;
A
#
# COMPACT_ATOMS: atom_id res chain seq x y z
N VAL A 1 2.69 3.53 -30.22
CA VAL A 1 1.83 3.79 -29.05
C VAL A 1 2.09 2.69 -28.02
N TYR A 2 1.97 2.97 -26.73
CA TYR A 2 2.23 1.99 -25.67
C TYR A 2 1.48 2.34 -24.38
N THR A 3 1.38 1.38 -23.48
CA THR A 3 0.82 1.53 -22.14
C THR A 3 1.85 1.10 -21.10
N THR A 4 2.07 1.93 -20.10
CA THR A 4 2.84 1.62 -18.89
C THR A 4 1.88 1.41 -17.73
N THR A 5 2.24 0.52 -16.81
CA THR A 5 1.41 0.18 -15.65
C THR A 5 2.27 0.01 -14.40
N MET A 6 1.65 0.18 -13.25
CA MET A 6 2.19 -0.25 -11.96
C MET A 6 1.40 -1.46 -11.47
N GLU A 7 2.07 -2.58 -11.24
CA GLU A 7 1.45 -3.81 -10.75
C GLU A 7 1.85 -4.08 -9.30
N SER A 8 0.92 -4.61 -8.52
CA SER A 8 1.14 -5.09 -7.15
C SER A 8 0.59 -6.50 -6.99
N ILE A 9 1.15 -7.25 -6.03
CA ILE A 9 0.72 -8.60 -5.70
C ILE A 9 0.02 -8.57 -4.35
N MET A 10 -1.23 -9.05 -4.31
CA MET A 10 -2.01 -9.11 -3.08
C MET A 10 -1.67 -10.37 -2.27
N PRO A 11 -2.00 -10.44 -0.96
CA PRO A 11 -1.68 -11.59 -0.12
C PRO A 11 -2.27 -12.92 -0.59
N ASP A 12 -3.35 -12.90 -1.38
CA ASP A 12 -3.95 -14.09 -1.98
C ASP A 12 -3.24 -14.54 -3.27
N GLY A 13 -2.12 -13.91 -3.63
CA GLY A 13 -1.31 -14.26 -4.78
C GLY A 13 -1.86 -13.74 -6.12
N LYS A 14 -2.85 -12.84 -6.12
CA LYS A 14 -3.38 -12.23 -7.34
C LYS A 14 -2.79 -10.84 -7.61
N ALA A 15 -2.57 -10.56 -8.88
CA ALA A 15 -2.09 -9.28 -9.37
C ALA A 15 -3.18 -8.22 -9.36
N LEU A 16 -2.82 -7.02 -8.93
CA LEU A 16 -3.67 -5.85 -8.97
C LEU A 16 -2.96 -4.72 -9.71
N GLN A 17 -3.60 -4.23 -10.78
CA GLN A 17 -3.14 -3.03 -11.47
C GLN A 17 -3.45 -1.79 -10.63
N MET A 18 -2.38 -1.09 -10.23
CA MET A 18 -2.40 0.06 -9.33
C MET A 18 -2.62 1.38 -10.09
N GLY A 19 -2.21 1.44 -11.35
CA GLY A 19 -2.36 2.63 -12.18
C GLY A 19 -1.87 2.37 -13.59
N THR A 20 -2.27 3.24 -14.51
CA THR A 20 -1.92 3.14 -15.92
C THR A 20 -1.54 4.51 -16.48
N SER A 21 -0.64 4.52 -17.45
CA SER A 21 -0.29 5.68 -18.25
C SER A 21 -0.07 5.26 -19.70
N HIS A 22 -0.71 5.95 -20.61
CA HIS A 22 -0.83 5.62 -22.01
C HIS A 22 -0.17 6.69 -22.86
N PHE A 23 0.68 6.27 -23.79
CA PHE A 23 1.05 7.06 -24.94
C PHE A 23 0.12 6.73 -26.11
N LEU A 24 -0.91 7.56 -26.28
CA LEU A 24 -2.00 7.39 -27.25
C LEU A 24 -1.58 7.73 -28.68
N GLY A 25 -0.44 8.43 -28.83
CA GLY A 25 0.01 8.92 -30.12
C GLY A 25 -1.01 9.89 -30.70
N GLN A 26 -1.42 9.64 -31.94
CA GLN A 26 -2.45 10.43 -32.63
C GLN A 26 -3.76 9.64 -32.85
N ASN A 27 -3.93 8.52 -32.14
CA ASN A 27 -5.09 7.63 -32.32
C ASN A 27 -6.41 8.30 -31.96
N PHE A 28 -6.39 9.31 -31.08
CA PHE A 28 -7.56 10.12 -30.71
C PHE A 28 -7.58 11.47 -31.43
N SER A 29 -6.43 12.13 -31.59
CA SER A 29 -6.39 13.46 -32.21
C SER A 29 -6.85 13.46 -33.67
N LYS A 30 -6.58 12.39 -34.42
CA LYS A 30 -7.07 12.24 -35.80
C LYS A 30 -8.60 12.16 -35.89
N PRO A 31 -9.28 11.19 -35.25
CA PRO A 31 -10.75 11.08 -35.36
C PRO A 31 -11.51 12.24 -34.71
N PHE A 32 -10.93 12.92 -33.70
CA PHE A 32 -11.55 14.08 -33.03
C PHE A 32 -11.06 15.43 -33.58
N GLU A 33 -10.28 15.43 -34.66
CA GLU A 33 -9.72 16.64 -35.30
C GLU A 33 -9.00 17.61 -34.34
N VAL A 34 -8.29 17.08 -33.36
CA VAL A 34 -7.49 17.88 -32.42
C VAL A 34 -6.17 18.27 -33.11
N LYS A 35 -6.17 19.46 -33.72
CA LYS A 35 -5.06 20.00 -34.52
C LYS A 35 -4.45 21.25 -33.86
N PHE A 36 -3.22 21.55 -34.24
CA PHE A 36 -2.54 22.81 -33.93
C PHE A 36 -1.66 23.24 -35.10
N ALA A 37 -1.43 24.53 -35.28
CA ALA A 37 -0.46 25.05 -36.24
C ALA A 37 0.92 25.17 -35.57
N ASP A 38 1.98 24.77 -36.27
CA ASP A 38 3.35 24.99 -35.82
C ASP A 38 3.85 26.42 -36.15
N LYS A 39 5.14 26.67 -35.89
CA LYS A 39 5.81 27.95 -36.16
C LYS A 39 5.81 28.35 -37.64
N ASP A 40 5.65 27.39 -38.54
CA ASP A 40 5.66 27.58 -39.99
C ASP A 40 4.21 27.62 -40.54
N ASN A 41 3.20 27.72 -39.66
CA ASN A 41 1.77 27.66 -39.94
C ASN A 41 1.31 26.35 -40.60
N VAL A 42 2.03 25.25 -40.37
CA VAL A 42 1.64 23.91 -40.82
C VAL A 42 0.75 23.25 -39.78
N GLU A 43 -0.40 22.72 -40.18
CA GLU A 43 -1.30 21.99 -39.29
C GLU A 43 -0.77 20.59 -38.95
N HIS A 44 -0.75 20.26 -37.66
CA HIS A 44 -0.37 18.96 -37.13
C HIS A 44 -1.44 18.42 -36.18
N PHE A 45 -1.59 17.09 -36.13
CA PHE A 45 -2.42 16.44 -35.11
C PHE A 45 -1.68 16.35 -33.78
N ALA A 46 -2.38 16.63 -32.68
CA ALA A 46 -1.80 16.57 -31.34
C ALA A 46 -1.32 15.16 -30.98
N TRP A 47 -0.16 15.06 -30.33
CA TRP A 47 0.29 13.84 -29.69
C TRP A 47 -0.27 13.78 -28.27
N GLN A 48 -0.97 12.69 -27.95
CA GLN A 48 -1.76 12.61 -26.72
C GLN A 48 -1.25 11.51 -25.79
N THR A 49 -1.48 11.76 -24.51
CA THR A 49 -1.28 10.84 -23.40
C THR A 49 -2.51 10.86 -22.50
N SER A 50 -2.76 9.78 -21.80
CA SER A 50 -3.75 9.73 -20.71
C SER A 50 -3.23 8.84 -19.59
N TRP A 51 -3.63 9.09 -18.36
CA TRP A 51 -3.22 8.29 -17.21
C TRP A 51 -4.32 8.31 -16.16
N GLY A 52 -4.31 7.30 -15.29
CA GLY A 52 -5.34 7.16 -14.28
C GLY A 52 -4.92 6.27 -13.13
N VAL A 53 -5.39 6.66 -11.96
CA VAL A 53 -5.46 5.86 -10.73
C VAL A 53 -6.88 5.99 -10.18
N SER A 54 -7.30 5.05 -9.34
CA SER A 54 -8.64 5.08 -8.74
C SER A 54 -8.61 4.71 -7.26
N TRP A 55 -9.78 4.72 -6.63
CA TRP A 55 -9.98 4.26 -5.25
C TRP A 55 -9.55 2.80 -5.01
N ARG A 56 -9.29 2.02 -6.07
CA ARG A 56 -8.65 0.70 -6.00
C ARG A 56 -7.35 0.71 -5.18
N LEU A 57 -6.61 1.83 -5.19
CA LEU A 57 -5.40 1.98 -4.38
C LEU A 57 -5.67 1.88 -2.88
N ILE A 58 -6.84 2.33 -2.41
CA ILE A 58 -7.26 2.22 -1.01
C ILE A 58 -7.50 0.75 -0.67
N GLY A 59 -8.22 0.03 -1.52
CA GLY A 59 -8.46 -1.41 -1.36
C GLY A 59 -7.14 -2.21 -1.32
N ALA A 60 -6.19 -1.89 -2.20
CA ALA A 60 -4.88 -2.50 -2.22
C ALA A 60 -4.12 -2.29 -0.89
N MET A 61 -4.08 -1.05 -0.40
CA MET A 61 -3.43 -0.69 0.86
C MET A 61 -4.06 -1.41 2.05
N ILE A 62 -5.40 -1.55 2.07
CA ILE A 62 -6.12 -2.32 3.08
C ILE A 62 -5.74 -3.81 3.01
N MET A 63 -5.74 -4.42 1.83
CA MET A 63 -5.39 -5.83 1.66
C MET A 63 -3.95 -6.13 2.07
N VAL A 64 -3.01 -5.25 1.71
CA VAL A 64 -1.57 -5.47 1.97
C VAL A 64 -1.23 -5.33 3.46
N HIS A 65 -1.86 -4.40 4.18
CA HIS A 65 -1.48 -4.08 5.55
C HIS A 65 -2.42 -4.65 6.61
N GLY A 66 -3.69 -4.90 6.28
CA GLY A 66 -4.68 -5.43 7.21
C GLY A 66 -4.27 -6.75 7.85
N ASP A 67 -4.80 -6.99 9.05
CA ASP A 67 -4.60 -8.24 9.79
C ASP A 67 -5.91 -8.71 10.43
N ASP A 68 -5.85 -9.81 11.18
CA ASP A 68 -7.04 -10.42 11.82
C ASP A 68 -7.73 -9.49 12.83
N LYS A 69 -7.09 -8.40 13.27
CA LYS A 69 -7.68 -7.40 14.16
C LYS A 69 -8.36 -6.25 13.43
N GLY A 70 -8.20 -6.15 12.10
CA GLY A 70 -8.84 -5.14 11.26
C GLY A 70 -7.84 -4.32 10.45
N LEU A 71 -8.13 -3.03 10.29
CA LEU A 71 -7.30 -2.13 9.49
C LEU A 71 -5.92 -1.92 10.14
N VAL A 72 -4.91 -1.69 9.30
CA VAL A 72 -3.58 -1.21 9.70
C VAL A 72 -3.20 -0.12 8.71
N LEU A 73 -3.37 1.14 9.10
CA LEU A 73 -3.23 2.25 8.17
C LEU A 73 -1.80 2.83 8.22
N PRO A 74 -1.15 3.06 7.07
CA PRO A 74 0.08 3.83 7.04
C PRO A 74 -0.15 5.26 7.56
N PRO A 75 0.74 5.80 8.43
CA PRO A 75 0.57 7.11 9.06
C PRO A 75 0.30 8.28 8.12
N LYS A 76 0.82 8.25 6.88
CA LYS A 76 0.61 9.34 5.91
C LYS A 76 -0.82 9.42 5.37
N VAL A 77 -1.58 8.33 5.44
CA VAL A 77 -2.96 8.26 4.90
C VAL A 77 -4.01 7.95 5.97
N ALA A 78 -3.59 7.62 7.19
CA ALA A 78 -4.50 7.36 8.30
C ALA A 78 -5.31 8.63 8.64
N PRO A 79 -6.65 8.59 8.71
CA PRO A 79 -7.46 9.75 9.07
C PRO A 79 -7.03 10.33 10.43
N MET A 80 -6.84 9.45 11.41
CA MET A 80 -6.18 9.77 12.66
C MET A 80 -4.87 8.99 12.78
N GLN A 81 -3.81 9.66 13.20
CA GLN A 81 -2.48 9.06 13.41
C GLN A 81 -2.33 8.56 14.84
N VAL A 82 -2.85 9.36 15.79
CA VAL A 82 -2.77 9.08 17.22
C VAL A 82 -4.17 9.10 17.81
N VAL A 83 -4.48 8.10 18.63
CA VAL A 83 -5.62 8.15 19.55
C VAL A 83 -5.13 8.16 20.98
N ILE A 84 -5.61 9.09 21.80
CA ILE A 84 -5.33 9.14 23.23
C ILE A 84 -6.52 8.55 23.98
N VAL A 85 -6.27 7.53 24.80
CA VAL A 85 -7.28 6.88 25.64
C VAL A 85 -6.98 7.20 27.10
N PRO A 86 -7.72 8.13 27.73
CA PRO A 86 -7.62 8.37 29.17
C PRO A 86 -8.14 7.16 29.97
N ILE A 87 -7.45 6.81 31.05
CA ILE A 87 -7.76 5.68 31.92
C ILE A 87 -7.96 6.18 33.35
N PHE A 88 -9.20 6.23 33.81
CA PHE A 88 -9.54 6.58 35.19
C PHE A 88 -10.72 5.73 35.68
N ARG A 89 -10.90 5.66 37.01
CA ARG A 89 -11.97 4.85 37.66
C ARG A 89 -12.99 5.70 38.41
N ASN A 90 -12.64 6.93 38.76
CA ASN A 90 -13.42 7.87 39.57
C ASN A 90 -13.23 9.30 39.04
N ASP A 91 -14.04 10.23 39.53
CA ASP A 91 -14.02 11.63 39.11
C ASP A 91 -12.69 12.33 39.44
N GLU A 92 -12.07 12.00 40.57
CA GLU A 92 -10.76 12.53 40.97
C GLU A 92 -9.64 12.14 39.97
N GLY A 93 -9.65 10.89 39.51
CA GLY A 93 -8.74 10.44 38.46
C GLY A 93 -9.03 11.12 37.12
N LYS A 94 -10.29 11.40 36.82
CA LYS A 94 -10.71 12.13 35.61
C LYS A 94 -10.18 13.57 35.62
N GLU A 95 -10.34 14.28 36.73
CA GLU A 95 -9.84 15.65 36.92
C GLU A 95 -8.31 15.74 36.81
N THR A 96 -7.60 14.68 37.18
CA THR A 96 -6.14 14.62 37.05
C THR A 96 -5.69 14.28 35.62
N VAL A 97 -6.38 13.34 34.95
CA VAL A 97 -5.95 12.79 33.66
C VAL A 97 -6.30 13.69 32.48
N LEU A 98 -7.51 14.26 32.44
CA LEU A 98 -7.97 15.02 31.29
C LEU A 98 -7.10 16.26 30.99
N PRO A 99 -6.67 17.08 31.98
CA PRO A 99 -5.78 18.20 31.70
C PRO A 99 -4.47 17.78 31.03
N LYS A 100 -3.90 16.64 31.46
CA LYS A 100 -2.65 16.12 30.88
C LYS A 100 -2.86 15.57 29.47
N VAL A 101 -4.00 14.95 29.21
CA VAL A 101 -4.40 14.49 27.87
C VAL A 101 -4.54 15.67 26.91
N GLU A 102 -5.17 16.76 27.35
CA GLU A 102 -5.33 17.98 26.57
C GLU A 102 -3.99 18.66 26.28
N GLU A 103 -3.09 18.72 27.26
CA GLU A 103 -1.71 19.20 27.08
C GLU A 103 -0.98 18.42 25.96
N ILE A 104 -1.02 17.08 26.03
CA ILE A 104 -0.39 16.19 25.06
C ILE A 104 -1.05 16.30 23.68
N ARG A 105 -2.38 16.41 23.62
CA ARG A 105 -3.11 16.62 22.36
C ARG A 105 -2.63 17.90 21.69
N ASN A 106 -2.64 19.02 22.41
CA ASN A 106 -2.26 20.32 21.87
C ASN A 106 -0.81 20.33 21.38
N GLU A 107 0.10 19.68 22.10
CA GLU A 107 1.50 19.59 21.65
C GLU A 107 1.65 18.75 20.37
N LEU A 108 0.96 17.62 20.26
CA LEU A 108 0.99 16.81 19.05
C LEU A 108 0.35 17.53 17.86
N GLU A 109 -0.80 18.17 18.06
CA GLU A 109 -1.48 18.96 17.02
C GLU A 109 -0.64 20.16 16.56
N SER A 110 0.15 20.78 17.45
CA SER A 110 1.10 21.83 17.08
C SER A 110 2.19 21.37 16.10
N LYS A 111 2.38 20.05 15.97
CA LYS A 111 3.30 19.38 15.04
C LYS A 111 2.59 18.77 13.83
N ASP A 112 1.36 19.21 13.55
CA ASP A 112 0.50 18.72 12.44
C ASP A 112 0.18 17.22 12.52
N ILE A 113 0.21 16.65 13.75
CA ILE A 113 -0.19 15.26 13.98
C ILE A 113 -1.71 15.23 14.18
N ARG A 114 -2.39 14.34 13.44
CA ARG A 114 -3.83 14.16 13.55
C ARG A 114 -4.15 13.31 14.79
N VAL A 115 -4.68 13.94 15.83
CA VAL A 115 -4.98 13.32 17.13
C VAL A 115 -6.48 13.23 17.40
N HIS A 116 -6.92 12.13 18.00
CA HIS A 116 -8.27 12.00 18.57
C HIS A 116 -8.19 11.61 20.04
N VAL A 117 -9.02 12.20 20.89
CA VAL A 117 -9.14 11.80 22.31
C VAL A 117 -10.43 11.01 22.47
N ASP A 118 -10.32 9.78 22.96
CA ASP A 118 -11.50 8.93 23.23
C ASP A 118 -11.89 9.00 24.71
N ASP A 119 -12.63 10.04 25.06
CA ASP A 119 -13.16 10.31 26.39
C ASP A 119 -14.58 9.74 26.63
N ARG A 120 -15.11 8.94 25.69
CA ARG A 120 -16.45 8.33 25.80
C ARG A 120 -16.64 7.62 27.15
N GLU A 121 -17.68 8.01 27.88
CA GLU A 121 -18.01 7.42 29.17
C GLU A 121 -18.74 6.08 29.03
N GLY A 122 -18.75 5.27 30.09
CA GLY A 122 -19.44 3.97 30.12
C GLY A 122 -18.76 2.84 29.33
N LEU A 123 -17.64 3.11 28.65
CA LEU A 123 -16.86 2.12 27.91
C LEU A 123 -15.57 1.76 28.67
N SER A 124 -15.24 0.48 28.73
CA SER A 124 -13.97 0.03 29.31
C SER A 124 -12.78 0.45 28.43
N PRO A 125 -11.59 0.71 29.02
CA PRO A 125 -10.40 0.99 28.22
C PRO A 125 -10.10 -0.10 27.19
N GLY A 126 -10.28 -1.38 27.56
CA GLY A 126 -10.09 -2.51 26.65
C GLY A 126 -11.02 -2.48 25.43
N TYR A 127 -12.27 -2.04 25.61
CA TYR A 127 -13.20 -1.84 24.49
C TYR A 127 -12.70 -0.75 23.55
N LYS A 128 -12.30 0.41 24.10
CA LYS A 128 -11.73 1.53 23.32
C LYS A 128 -10.48 1.09 22.56
N PHE A 129 -9.60 0.31 23.20
CA PHE A 129 -8.39 -0.21 22.57
C PHE A 129 -8.72 -1.04 21.33
N ASN A 130 -9.68 -1.96 21.44
CA ASN A 130 -10.10 -2.81 20.34
C ASN A 130 -10.78 -2.01 19.22
N ASP A 131 -11.65 -1.05 19.55
CA ASP A 131 -12.35 -0.20 18.57
C ASP A 131 -11.35 0.58 17.70
N TRP A 132 -10.31 1.16 18.30
CA TRP A 132 -9.28 1.89 17.56
C TRP A 132 -8.25 0.99 16.87
N GLU A 133 -7.96 -0.19 17.42
CA GLU A 133 -7.17 -1.21 16.72
C GLU A 133 -7.90 -1.66 15.44
N MET A 134 -9.21 -1.90 15.51
CA MET A 134 -10.02 -2.30 14.37
C MET A 134 -10.06 -1.23 13.28
N LYS A 135 -10.12 0.05 13.67
CA LYS A 135 -10.05 1.21 12.76
C LYS A 135 -8.65 1.49 12.22
N GLY A 136 -7.62 0.82 12.74
CA GLY A 136 -6.25 0.88 12.23
C GLY A 136 -5.49 2.17 12.52
N VAL A 137 -5.83 2.85 13.62
CA VAL A 137 -5.08 4.04 14.06
C VAL A 137 -3.63 3.64 14.35
N PRO A 138 -2.61 4.27 13.73
CA PRO A 138 -1.21 3.85 13.85
C PRO A 138 -0.68 3.79 15.28
N ILE A 139 -1.02 4.77 16.11
CA ILE A 139 -0.56 4.89 17.49
C ILE A 139 -1.74 5.08 18.43
N ARG A 140 -1.75 4.31 19.52
CA ARG A 140 -2.58 4.60 20.69
C ARG A 140 -1.71 5.02 21.86
N ILE A 141 -2.05 6.14 22.47
CA ILE A 141 -1.45 6.62 23.72
C ILE A 141 -2.41 6.31 24.87
N GLU A 142 -1.92 5.65 25.90
CA GLU A 142 -2.66 5.29 27.11
C GLU A 142 -2.13 6.15 28.27
N ILE A 143 -3.02 6.86 28.98
CA ILE A 143 -2.66 7.73 30.10
C ILE A 143 -3.62 7.50 31.26
N GLY A 144 -3.10 7.04 32.40
CA GLY A 144 -3.83 7.01 33.67
C GLY A 144 -3.09 7.68 34.82
N PRO A 145 -3.67 7.70 36.03
CA PRO A 145 -3.08 8.35 37.21
C PRO A 145 -1.65 7.87 37.51
N LYS A 146 -1.40 6.56 37.38
CA LYS A 146 -0.07 5.96 37.60
C LYS A 146 0.97 6.44 36.60
N ASP A 147 0.55 6.75 35.38
CA ASP A 147 1.44 7.23 34.33
C ASP A 147 1.80 8.70 34.58
N ILE A 148 0.84 9.48 35.10
CA ILE A 148 1.06 10.87 35.55
C ILE A 148 2.02 10.93 36.73
N GLU A 149 1.85 10.08 37.74
CA GLU A 149 2.78 9.97 38.88
C GLU A 149 4.22 9.66 38.41
N LYS A 150 4.36 8.84 37.36
CA LYS A 150 5.64 8.46 36.77
C LYS A 150 6.16 9.41 35.70
N GLN A 151 5.41 10.47 35.38
CA GLN A 151 5.71 11.42 34.30
C GLN A 151 5.93 10.72 32.95
N SER A 152 5.11 9.70 32.66
CA SER A 152 5.21 8.85 31.46
C SER A 152 3.86 8.61 30.79
N MET A 153 3.90 8.05 29.58
CA MET A 153 2.75 7.56 28.82
C MET A 153 3.10 6.23 28.16
N VAL A 154 2.11 5.37 27.95
CA VAL A 154 2.29 4.15 27.16
C VAL A 154 1.89 4.41 25.72
N VAL A 155 2.76 4.06 24.79
CA VAL A 155 2.55 4.20 23.35
C VAL A 155 2.46 2.80 22.75
N ALA A 156 1.29 2.44 22.25
CA ALA A 156 1.02 1.17 21.58
C ALA A 156 1.00 1.39 20.06
N LYS A 157 1.83 0.65 19.32
CA LYS A 157 1.93 0.71 17.86
C LYS A 157 0.99 -0.32 17.23
N ARG A 158 0.19 0.08 16.25
CA ARG A 158 -0.83 -0.80 15.64
C ARG A 158 -0.26 -1.88 14.73
N PHE A 159 0.75 -1.56 13.93
CA PHE A 159 1.24 -2.45 12.87
C PHE A 159 2.02 -3.68 13.38
N ASN A 160 2.60 -3.61 14.59
CA ASN A 160 3.38 -4.69 15.20
C ASN A 160 2.95 -5.04 16.64
N LEU A 161 1.94 -4.33 17.18
CA LEU A 161 1.39 -4.52 18.53
C LEU A 161 2.38 -4.26 19.68
N GLU A 162 3.52 -3.64 19.39
CA GLU A 162 4.53 -3.30 20.38
C GLU A 162 4.03 -2.16 21.27
N LYS A 163 4.32 -2.26 22.58
CA LYS A 163 4.09 -1.18 23.55
C LYS A 163 5.42 -0.69 24.09
N ILE A 164 5.58 0.62 24.10
CA ILE A 164 6.73 1.29 24.71
C ILE A 164 6.24 2.30 25.75
N SER A 165 7.05 2.55 26.77
CA SER A 165 6.80 3.64 27.72
C SER A 165 7.70 4.81 27.35
N LEU A 166 7.12 6.00 27.19
CA LEU A 166 7.84 7.25 26.93
C LEU A 166 7.58 8.23 28.07
N ARG A 167 8.57 9.05 28.45
CA ARG A 167 8.31 10.18 29.34
C ARG A 167 7.49 11.24 28.62
N PHE A 168 6.75 12.06 29.35
CA PHE A 168 6.03 13.20 28.74
C PHE A 168 6.97 14.16 28.01
N THR A 169 8.20 14.31 28.49
CA THR A 169 9.25 15.12 27.85
C THR A 169 9.74 14.55 26.51
N GLU A 170 9.36 13.31 26.16
CA GLU A 170 9.82 12.63 24.94
C GLU A 170 8.71 12.53 23.88
N ILE A 171 7.63 13.29 24.04
CA ILE A 171 6.48 13.35 23.13
C ILE A 171 6.85 13.73 21.68
N GLU A 172 7.94 14.47 21.47
CA GLU A 172 8.52 14.72 20.15
C GLU A 172 8.91 13.46 19.37
N LYS A 173 9.21 12.35 20.07
CA LYS A 173 9.52 11.07 19.44
C LYS A 173 8.31 10.46 18.72
N ILE A 174 7.08 10.90 19.02
CA ILE A 174 5.88 10.38 18.34
C ILE A 174 5.95 10.65 16.82
N SER A 175 6.47 11.79 16.39
CA SER A 175 6.66 12.08 14.95
C SER A 175 7.63 11.09 14.31
N ILE A 176 8.76 10.81 14.97
CA ILE A 176 9.77 9.86 14.50
C ILE A 176 9.18 8.46 14.41
N ILE A 177 8.40 8.05 15.43
CA ILE A 177 7.74 6.74 15.45
C ILE A 177 6.74 6.61 14.28
N LEU A 178 5.99 7.66 13.95
CA LEU A 178 5.08 7.64 12.80
C LEU A 178 5.84 7.49 11.48
N ASP A 179 6.98 8.15 11.32
CA ASP A 179 7.83 7.99 10.12
C ASP A 179 8.43 6.57 10.04
N ASP A 180 8.90 6.03 11.16
CA ASP A 180 9.45 4.67 11.24
C ASP A 180 8.38 3.63 10.88
N ILE A 181 7.15 3.77 11.42
CA ILE A 181 6.01 2.91 11.06
C ILE A 181 5.79 2.93 9.54
N GLN A 182 5.78 4.11 8.93
CA GLN A 182 5.57 4.26 7.48
C GLN A 182 6.66 3.54 6.66
N ILE A 183 7.92 3.64 7.09
CA ILE A 183 9.07 3.02 6.42
C ILE A 183 9.02 1.50 6.58
N GLU A 184 8.79 1.01 7.80
CA GLU A 184 8.75 -0.42 8.11
C GLU A 184 7.60 -1.12 7.39
N MET A 185 6.41 -0.51 7.35
CA MET A 185 5.26 -1.05 6.62
C MET A 185 5.56 -1.20 5.12
N LEU A 186 6.20 -0.18 4.50
CA LEU A 186 6.59 -0.24 3.09
C LEU A 186 7.67 -1.30 2.85
N LYS A 187 8.67 -1.38 3.74
CA LYS A 187 9.74 -2.39 3.64
C LYS A 187 9.17 -3.80 3.68
N LYS A 188 8.30 -4.09 4.66
CA LYS A 188 7.62 -5.39 4.80
C LYS A 188 6.81 -5.74 3.55
N ALA A 189 6.04 -4.79 3.02
CA ALA A 189 5.24 -5.02 1.80
C ALA A 189 6.13 -5.29 0.57
N LYS A 190 7.27 -4.59 0.43
CA LYS A 190 8.23 -4.86 -0.65
C LYS A 190 8.87 -6.24 -0.53
N GLU A 191 9.23 -6.65 0.69
CA GLU A 191 9.78 -7.98 0.95
C GLU A 191 8.75 -9.07 0.62
N GLN A 192 7.48 -8.89 1.00
CA GLN A 192 6.39 -9.80 0.64
C GLN A 192 6.21 -9.89 -0.88
N ALA A 193 6.20 -8.75 -1.58
CA ALA A 193 6.09 -8.73 -3.03
C ALA A 193 7.25 -9.47 -3.72
N LYS A 194 8.48 -9.27 -3.22
CA LYS A 194 9.67 -9.98 -3.69
C LYS A 194 9.56 -11.49 -3.44
N ASN A 195 9.13 -11.90 -2.25
CA ASN A 195 8.97 -13.31 -1.90
C ASN A 195 7.87 -14.01 -2.70
N ASN A 196 6.86 -13.25 -3.16
CA ASN A 196 5.80 -13.71 -4.04
C ASN A 196 6.17 -13.60 -5.53
N THR A 197 7.41 -13.25 -5.87
CA THR A 197 7.90 -13.17 -7.25
C THR A 197 8.91 -14.29 -7.52
N ILE A 198 8.68 -15.07 -8.57
CA ILE A 198 9.45 -16.26 -8.90
C ILE A 198 9.93 -16.17 -10.35
N ASP A 199 11.23 -16.35 -10.56
CA ASP A 199 11.78 -16.57 -11.90
C ASP A 199 11.54 -18.03 -12.32
N ILE A 200 10.94 -18.24 -13.49
CA ILE A 200 10.58 -19.58 -13.94
C ILE A 200 10.74 -19.74 -15.45
N SER A 201 11.33 -20.87 -15.84
CA SER A 201 11.64 -21.21 -17.24
C SER A 201 11.10 -22.57 -17.68
N ASP A 202 10.53 -23.35 -16.77
CA ASP A 202 9.84 -24.61 -17.08
C ASP A 202 8.32 -24.43 -17.01
N TYR A 203 7.63 -24.86 -18.07
CA TYR A 203 6.18 -24.66 -18.17
C TYR A 203 5.37 -25.58 -17.25
N SER A 204 5.86 -26.79 -16.97
CA SER A 204 5.18 -27.71 -16.06
C SER A 204 5.22 -27.17 -14.62
N GLU A 205 6.37 -26.64 -14.21
CA GLU A 205 6.54 -25.93 -12.95
C GLU A 205 5.70 -24.66 -12.89
N PHE A 206 5.64 -23.87 -13.98
CA PHE A 206 4.79 -22.68 -14.08
C PHE A 206 3.34 -23.00 -13.78
N LYS A 207 2.79 -24.04 -14.43
CA LYS A 207 1.42 -24.50 -14.20
C LYS A 207 1.17 -24.92 -12.76
N SER A 208 2.06 -25.74 -12.21
CA SER A 208 1.95 -26.25 -10.83
C SER A 208 1.99 -25.13 -9.78
N LYS A 209 2.83 -24.09 -9.99
CA LYS A 209 2.94 -22.98 -9.06
C LYS A 209 1.85 -21.93 -9.22
N MET A 210 1.27 -21.77 -10.41
CA MET A 210 0.23 -20.75 -10.67
C MET A 210 -1.01 -20.93 -9.79
N ASP A 211 -1.32 -22.16 -9.36
CA ASP A 211 -2.47 -22.43 -8.48
C ASP A 211 -2.33 -21.81 -7.09
N LYS A 212 -1.09 -21.58 -6.63
CA LYS A 212 -0.82 -20.86 -5.37
C LYS A 212 -0.82 -19.34 -5.53
N GLY A 213 -0.91 -18.85 -6.77
CA GLY A 213 -0.75 -17.43 -7.09
C GLY A 213 0.71 -16.96 -6.97
N GLY A 214 0.93 -15.71 -7.35
CA GLY A 214 2.25 -15.07 -7.36
C GLY A 214 2.53 -14.32 -8.66
N PHE A 215 3.67 -13.65 -8.67
CA PHE A 215 4.29 -13.06 -9.85
C PHE A 215 5.31 -14.03 -10.42
N PHE A 216 5.25 -14.24 -11.74
CA PHE A 216 6.13 -15.16 -12.44
C PHE A 216 6.88 -14.43 -13.55
N ASN A 217 8.18 -14.24 -13.34
CA ASN A 217 9.06 -13.70 -14.37
C ASN A 217 9.39 -14.85 -15.34
N SER A 218 8.81 -14.81 -16.53
CA SER A 218 8.94 -15.90 -17.51
C SER A 218 9.29 -15.36 -18.88
N PRO A 219 10.31 -15.90 -19.57
CA PRO A 219 10.66 -15.43 -20.91
C PRO A 219 9.49 -15.66 -21.88
N TRP A 220 9.22 -14.69 -22.74
CA TRP A 220 8.13 -14.74 -23.71
C TRP A 220 8.62 -14.32 -25.10
N CYS A 221 8.11 -14.97 -26.14
CA CYS A 221 8.52 -14.79 -27.53
C CYS A 221 7.90 -13.58 -28.25
N GLY A 222 6.96 -12.87 -27.62
CA GLY A 222 6.27 -11.74 -28.26
C GLY A 222 5.05 -12.13 -29.10
N LYS A 223 4.76 -13.43 -29.21
CA LYS A 223 3.63 -13.95 -30.00
C LYS A 223 2.35 -14.01 -29.16
N LEU A 224 1.28 -13.43 -29.69
CA LEU A 224 -0.04 -13.41 -29.04
C LEU A 224 -0.56 -14.83 -28.80
N GLU A 225 -0.30 -15.77 -29.71
CA GLU A 225 -0.78 -17.15 -29.57
C GLU A 225 -0.18 -17.86 -28.34
N CYS A 226 1.04 -17.49 -27.92
CA CYS A 226 1.62 -18.03 -26.69
C CYS A 226 0.97 -17.43 -25.44
N GLU A 227 0.65 -16.14 -25.46
CA GLU A 227 -0.04 -15.48 -24.36
C GLU A 227 -1.45 -16.05 -24.17
N GLU A 228 -2.21 -16.20 -25.26
CA GLU A 228 -3.56 -16.76 -25.25
C GLU A 228 -3.58 -18.19 -24.69
N LYS A 229 -2.67 -19.06 -25.13
CA LYS A 229 -2.59 -20.44 -24.63
C LYS A 229 -2.18 -20.53 -23.16
N ILE A 230 -1.24 -19.69 -22.71
CA ILE A 230 -0.90 -19.61 -21.28
C ILE A 230 -2.14 -19.20 -20.46
N LYS A 231 -2.89 -18.20 -20.95
CA LYS A 231 -4.12 -17.74 -20.31
C LYS A 231 -5.19 -18.84 -20.26
N GLU A 232 -5.41 -19.55 -21.36
CA GLU A 232 -6.37 -20.66 -21.43
C GLU A 232 -6.02 -21.80 -20.47
N GLU A 233 -4.74 -22.20 -20.43
CA GLU A 233 -4.29 -23.33 -19.61
C GLU A 233 -4.13 -23.01 -18.13
N THR A 234 -3.91 -21.75 -17.76
CA THR A 234 -3.50 -21.37 -16.38
C THR A 234 -4.29 -20.23 -15.76
N GLY A 235 -5.03 -19.46 -16.55
CA GLY A 235 -5.68 -18.21 -16.16
C GLY A 235 -4.71 -17.04 -15.95
N ALA A 236 -3.41 -17.21 -16.20
CA ALA A 236 -2.42 -16.16 -16.03
C ALA A 236 -2.30 -15.29 -17.29
N GLU A 237 -2.14 -13.99 -17.09
CA GLU A 237 -1.95 -13.01 -18.16
C GLU A 237 -0.63 -12.26 -17.94
N ILE A 238 -0.10 -11.65 -18.99
CA ILE A 238 1.00 -10.71 -18.87
C ILE A 238 0.47 -9.48 -18.12
N ARG A 239 1.08 -9.21 -16.96
CA ARG A 239 0.73 -8.05 -16.13
C ARG A 239 1.50 -6.82 -16.55
N VAL A 240 2.80 -6.98 -16.75
CA VAL A 240 3.70 -5.91 -17.16
C VAL A 240 4.97 -6.51 -17.76
N ILE A 241 5.54 -5.83 -18.75
CA ILE A 241 6.93 -6.04 -19.16
C ILE A 241 7.76 -4.97 -18.43
N PRO A 242 8.60 -5.35 -17.44
CA PRO A 242 9.48 -4.41 -16.76
C PRO A 242 10.36 -3.66 -17.75
N PHE A 243 10.74 -2.41 -17.45
CA PHE A 243 11.53 -1.58 -18.37
C PHE A 243 12.91 -2.19 -18.69
N ASP A 244 13.48 -2.93 -17.75
CA ASP A 244 14.71 -3.72 -17.89
C ASP A 244 14.47 -5.16 -18.37
N GLY A 245 13.22 -5.55 -18.57
CA GLY A 245 12.81 -6.88 -19.03
C GLY A 245 12.94 -7.10 -20.54
N ASN A 246 13.31 -6.08 -21.30
CA ASN A 246 13.59 -6.20 -22.73
C ASN A 246 15.01 -6.70 -22.96
N ASN A 247 15.21 -7.54 -24.00
CA ASN A 247 16.51 -7.99 -24.52
C ASN A 247 17.08 -9.28 -23.90
N THR A 248 16.43 -10.43 -24.12
CA THR A 248 16.94 -11.72 -23.61
C THR A 248 16.86 -12.84 -24.64
N ASN A 249 17.97 -13.57 -24.87
CA ASN A 249 18.03 -14.75 -25.75
C ASN A 249 17.66 -16.05 -25.02
N LYS A 250 16.70 -15.99 -24.09
CA LYS A 250 16.20 -17.18 -23.39
C LYS A 250 15.19 -17.92 -24.26
N LYS A 251 14.77 -19.12 -23.82
CA LYS A 251 13.67 -19.86 -24.45
C LYS A 251 12.34 -19.39 -23.86
N CYS A 252 11.38 -19.09 -24.74
CA CYS A 252 10.01 -18.79 -24.37
C CYS A 252 9.46 -19.91 -23.50
N ILE A 253 8.83 -19.52 -22.38
CA ILE A 253 8.25 -20.44 -21.41
C ILE A 253 7.31 -21.44 -22.06
N TYR A 254 6.59 -21.04 -23.11
CA TYR A 254 5.62 -21.88 -23.82
C TYR A 254 6.23 -22.59 -25.04
N CYS A 255 6.52 -21.86 -26.13
CA CYS A 255 6.91 -22.46 -27.41
C CYS A 255 8.39 -22.83 -27.55
N GLN A 256 9.23 -22.51 -26.55
CA GLN A 256 10.67 -22.78 -26.55
C GLN A 256 11.51 -22.05 -27.62
N GLU A 257 10.90 -21.21 -28.45
CA GLU A 257 11.60 -20.29 -29.36
C GLU A 257 12.31 -19.16 -28.59
N THR A 258 13.17 -18.40 -29.27
CA THR A 258 13.86 -17.25 -28.66
C THR A 258 12.86 -16.23 -28.11
N SER A 259 13.05 -15.85 -26.85
CA SER A 259 12.27 -14.79 -26.19
C SER A 259 12.66 -13.40 -26.68
N VAL A 260 11.75 -12.44 -26.57
CA VAL A 260 12.03 -11.02 -26.81
C VAL A 260 12.05 -10.21 -25.51
N SER A 261 11.34 -10.70 -24.49
CA SER A 261 11.21 -10.04 -23.19
C SER A 261 10.98 -11.06 -22.06
N ILE A 262 11.12 -10.61 -20.82
CA ILE A 262 10.70 -11.33 -19.60
C ILE A 262 9.57 -10.53 -18.93
N PRO A 263 8.31 -10.74 -19.33
CA PRO A 263 7.16 -10.20 -18.60
C PRO A 263 6.99 -10.84 -17.23
N ILE A 264 6.19 -10.16 -16.40
CA ILE A 264 5.57 -10.71 -15.20
C ILE A 264 4.22 -11.30 -15.59
N PHE A 265 4.04 -12.61 -15.40
CA PHE A 265 2.75 -13.29 -15.47
C PHE A 265 2.12 -13.43 -14.10
N ALA A 266 0.79 -13.34 -14.05
CA ALA A 266 0.01 -13.67 -12.85
C ALA A 266 -1.50 -13.78 -13.17
N ARG A 267 -2.26 -14.40 -12.27
CA ARG A 267 -3.73 -14.26 -12.25
C ARG A 267 -4.10 -12.87 -11.72
N GLY A 268 -4.94 -12.15 -12.44
CA GLY A 268 -5.42 -10.82 -12.05
C GLY A 268 -6.69 -10.84 -11.19
N TYR A 269 -6.97 -9.71 -10.53
CA TYR A 269 -8.31 -9.35 -10.03
C TYR A 269 -9.22 -8.83 -11.15
#